data_AF-A0AAW1R0P1-F1
#
_entry.id   AF-A0AAW1R0P1-F1
#
_cell.length_a   1.000
_cell.length_b   1.000
_cell.length_c   1.000
_cell.angle_alpha   90.00
_cell.angle_beta   90.00
_cell.angle_gamma   90.00
#
_symmetry.space_group_name_H-M   'P 1'
#
loop_
_entity.id
_entity.type
_entity.pdbx_description
1 polymer ?
#
loop_
_entity_poly.entity_id
_entity_poly.type
_entity_poly.pdbx_seq_one_letter_code
_entity_poly.pdbx_strand_id
1 'polypeptide(L)'
;MKQRRAGIKRKQADQPEDKTTCRTCSEEKMLDQMSSGSSSRCKACVADYMKRRLALDVHTRIRSGLRCRHWYALKRAKTSLVDRRTEEEIGCSIQELREHLERLFKPGMTWSNWGRLPDQWEIDHIRPCRSFDDLGDPDQRRQCFHYTNLQPLWMPENRSKSYLWDADNSM
;
A
#
# COMPACT_ATOMS: atom_id res chain seq x y z
N MET A 1 -19.74 20.14 -73.11
CA MET A 1 -20.32 20.00 -71.76
C MET A 1 -19.40 19.13 -70.90
N LYS A 2 -18.59 19.73 -70.01
CA LYS A 2 -17.74 18.97 -69.07
C LYS A 2 -18.46 18.89 -67.73
N GLN A 3 -18.98 17.72 -67.38
CA GLN A 3 -19.66 17.48 -66.11
C GLN A 3 -18.65 17.59 -64.95
N ARG A 4 -18.87 18.52 -64.02
CA ARG A 4 -18.10 18.65 -62.77
C ARG A 4 -18.60 17.57 -61.81
N ARG A 5 -17.77 16.59 -61.47
CA ARG A 5 -18.06 15.63 -60.40
C ARG A 5 -17.98 16.34 -59.05
N ALA A 6 -19.07 16.31 -58.29
CA ALA A 6 -19.12 16.81 -56.92
C ALA A 6 -18.18 15.98 -56.03
N GLY A 7 -17.25 16.65 -55.34
CA GLY A 7 -16.35 16.04 -54.38
C GLY A 7 -17.14 15.55 -53.16
N ILE A 8 -17.15 14.23 -52.94
CA ILE A 8 -17.67 13.61 -51.73
C ILE A 8 -16.77 14.05 -50.57
N LYS A 9 -17.29 14.90 -49.68
CA LYS A 9 -16.63 15.20 -48.40
C LYS A 9 -16.58 13.91 -47.60
N ARG A 10 -15.41 13.28 -47.50
CA ARG A 10 -15.16 12.18 -46.54
C ARG A 10 -15.43 12.75 -45.15
N LYS A 11 -16.47 12.26 -44.48
CA LYS A 11 -16.61 12.45 -43.02
C LYS A 11 -15.34 11.86 -42.40
N GLN A 12 -14.61 12.65 -41.61
CA GLN A 12 -13.57 12.11 -40.75
C GLN A 12 -14.24 11.02 -39.90
N ALA A 13 -13.71 9.80 -39.98
CA ALA A 13 -14.10 8.75 -39.05
C ALA A 13 -13.67 9.22 -37.66
N ASP A 14 -14.62 9.33 -36.73
CA ASP A 14 -14.31 9.49 -35.31
C ASP A 14 -13.31 8.40 -34.93
N GLN A 15 -12.16 8.80 -34.40
CA GLN A 15 -11.25 7.82 -33.84
C GLN A 15 -11.99 7.09 -32.71
N PRO A 16 -11.88 5.75 -32.60
CA PRO A 16 -12.45 5.04 -31.47
C PRO A 16 -11.82 5.63 -30.21
N GLU A 17 -12.64 6.34 -29.46
CA GLU A 17 -12.26 6.89 -28.17
C GLU A 17 -12.04 5.69 -27.26
N ASP A 18 -10.76 5.33 -27.03
CA ASP A 18 -10.40 4.19 -26.21
C ASP A 18 -10.96 4.39 -24.78
N LYS A 19 -12.09 3.73 -24.54
CA LYS A 19 -12.85 3.75 -23.29
C LYS A 19 -12.76 2.40 -22.62
N THR A 20 -12.85 2.41 -21.30
CA THR A 20 -12.92 1.19 -20.49
C THR A 20 -13.77 1.43 -19.25
N THR A 21 -14.32 0.37 -18.67
CA THR A 21 -15.21 0.46 -17.52
C THR A 21 -14.43 0.41 -16.21
N CYS A 22 -14.71 1.37 -15.32
CA CYS A 22 -14.19 1.35 -13.97
C CYS A 22 -14.90 0.28 -13.14
N ARG A 23 -14.16 -0.67 -12.53
CA ARG A 23 -14.77 -1.73 -11.70
C ARG A 23 -15.43 -1.25 -10.39
N THR A 24 -15.22 0.01 -10.00
CA THR A 24 -15.70 0.54 -8.71
C THR A 24 -16.98 1.34 -8.86
N CYS A 25 -17.04 2.26 -9.82
CA CYS A 25 -18.25 3.02 -10.10
C CYS A 25 -19.06 2.44 -11.26
N SER A 26 -18.55 1.42 -11.96
CA SER A 26 -19.17 0.79 -13.13
C SER A 26 -19.38 1.71 -14.34
N GLU A 27 -18.84 2.94 -14.28
CA GLU A 27 -18.92 3.92 -15.36
C GLU A 27 -17.86 3.69 -16.43
N GLU A 28 -18.19 4.03 -17.68
CA GLU A 28 -17.21 4.18 -18.76
C GLU A 28 -16.31 5.39 -18.50
N LYS A 29 -15.02 5.22 -18.81
CA LYS A 29 -13.97 6.19 -18.59
C LYS A 29 -13.02 6.16 -19.78
N MET A 30 -12.50 7.33 -20.11
CA MET A 30 -11.38 7.44 -21.03
C MET A 30 -10.15 6.75 -20.41
N LEU A 31 -9.27 6.16 -21.24
CA LEU A 31 -8.05 5.51 -20.73
C LEU A 31 -7.18 6.44 -19.86
N ASP A 32 -7.12 7.73 -20.18
CA ASP A 32 -6.36 8.72 -19.39
C ASP A 32 -7.00 9.01 -18.02
N GLN A 33 -8.29 8.72 -17.83
CA GLN A 33 -8.99 8.81 -16.56
C GLN A 33 -8.81 7.55 -15.71
N MET A 34 -8.19 6.50 -16.24
CA MET A 34 -7.88 5.28 -15.51
C MET A 34 -6.61 5.43 -14.66
N SER A 35 -6.58 4.73 -13.54
CA SER A 35 -5.36 4.65 -12.73
C SER A 35 -4.29 3.85 -13.48
N SER A 36 -3.04 4.28 -13.39
CA SER A 36 -1.89 3.59 -13.98
C SER A 36 -1.68 2.18 -13.40
N GLY A 37 -1.01 1.32 -14.17
CA GLY A 37 -0.71 -0.06 -13.78
C GLY A 37 -1.90 -1.00 -13.96
N SER A 38 -1.90 -2.14 -13.24
CA SER A 38 -2.91 -3.20 -13.41
C SER A 38 -4.28 -2.90 -12.77
N SER A 39 -4.56 -1.66 -12.40
CA SER A 39 -5.76 -1.28 -11.66
C SER A 39 -6.90 -0.91 -12.62
N SER A 40 -7.96 -1.71 -12.64
CA SER A 40 -9.19 -1.44 -13.41
C SER A 40 -10.11 -0.39 -12.75
N ARG A 41 -9.54 0.58 -12.04
CA ARG A 41 -10.27 1.68 -11.37
C ARG A 41 -9.94 3.02 -12.01
N CYS A 42 -10.89 3.94 -12.00
CA CYS A 42 -10.64 5.31 -12.43
C CYS A 42 -9.88 6.11 -11.35
N LYS A 43 -9.15 7.15 -11.78
CA LYS A 43 -8.38 8.06 -10.91
C LYS A 43 -9.25 8.64 -9.80
N ALA A 44 -10.49 9.02 -10.11
CA ALA A 44 -11.44 9.56 -9.15
C ALA A 44 -11.81 8.56 -8.04
N CYS A 45 -12.15 7.31 -8.39
CA CYS A 45 -12.45 6.27 -7.40
C CYS A 45 -11.23 5.91 -6.56
N VAL A 46 -10.02 5.94 -7.13
CA VAL A 46 -8.78 5.75 -6.36
C VAL A 46 -8.57 6.90 -5.38
N ALA A 47 -8.75 8.15 -5.81
CA ALA A 47 -8.61 9.33 -4.95
C ALA A 47 -9.63 9.32 -3.80
N ASP A 48 -10.90 9.01 -4.08
CA ASP A 48 -11.95 8.89 -3.06
C ASP A 48 -11.64 7.79 -2.04
N TYR A 49 -11.22 6.60 -2.50
CA TYR A 49 -10.78 5.54 -1.61
C TYR A 49 -9.63 5.97 -0.69
N MET A 50 -8.62 6.66 -1.23
CA MET A 50 -7.51 7.17 -0.43
C MET A 50 -7.97 8.21 0.59
N LYS A 51 -8.87 9.13 0.20
CA LYS A 51 -9.45 10.14 1.10
C LYS A 51 -10.21 9.49 2.26
N ARG A 52 -11.09 8.52 1.98
CA ARG A 52 -11.82 7.76 3.00
C ARG A 52 -10.87 7.02 3.93
N ARG A 53 -9.80 6.42 3.39
CA ARG A 53 -8.79 5.71 4.19
C ARG A 53 -7.99 6.64 5.10
N LEU A 54 -7.73 7.88 4.69
CA LEU A 54 -7.08 8.89 5.53
C LEU A 54 -8.00 9.44 6.62
N ALA A 55 -9.31 9.48 6.37
CA ALA A 55 -10.32 9.91 7.34
C ALA A 55 -10.60 8.90 8.46
N LEU A 56 -10.13 7.65 8.30
CA LEU A 56 -10.18 6.65 9.37
C LEU A 56 -9.29 7.08 10.55
N ASP A 57 -9.72 6.76 11.76
CA ASP A 57 -8.92 6.97 12.95
C ASP A 57 -7.58 6.23 12.85
N VAL A 58 -6.57 6.77 13.53
CA VAL A 58 -5.20 6.27 13.46
C VAL A 58 -5.08 4.81 13.90
N HIS A 59 -5.88 4.37 14.88
CA HIS A 59 -5.84 2.98 15.35
C HIS A 59 -6.37 2.02 14.29
N THR A 60 -7.49 2.36 13.64
CA THR A 60 -8.05 1.58 12.53
C THR A 60 -7.09 1.54 11.35
N ARG A 61 -6.39 2.65 11.06
CA ARG A 61 -5.36 2.68 10.03
C ARG A 61 -4.19 1.76 10.37
N ILE A 62 -3.68 1.78 11.61
CA ILE A 62 -2.58 0.90 12.07
C ILE A 62 -2.98 -0.55 11.91
N ARG A 63 -4.13 -0.93 12.48
CA ARG A 63 -4.66 -2.29 12.41
C ARG A 63 -4.80 -2.76 10.96
N SER A 64 -5.41 -1.95 10.10
CA SER A 64 -5.61 -2.29 8.69
C SER A 64 -4.28 -2.45 7.94
N GLY A 65 -3.33 -1.54 8.18
CA GLY A 65 -2.00 -1.58 7.57
C GLY A 65 -1.20 -2.83 7.95
N LEU A 66 -1.17 -3.16 9.25
CA LEU A 66 -0.49 -4.34 9.77
C LEU A 66 -1.14 -5.62 9.28
N ARG A 67 -2.48 -5.74 9.34
CA ARG A 67 -3.20 -6.92 8.83
C ARG A 67 -2.87 -7.20 7.37
N CYS A 68 -2.83 -6.17 6.52
CA CYS A 68 -2.41 -6.32 5.14
C CYS A 68 -0.95 -6.82 5.03
N ARG A 69 -0.01 -6.22 5.78
CA ARG A 69 1.41 -6.61 5.72
C ARG A 69 1.65 -8.03 6.22
N HIS A 70 1.05 -8.39 7.35
CA HIS A 70 1.12 -9.75 7.91
C HIS A 70 0.50 -10.76 6.94
N TRP A 71 -0.64 -10.43 6.31
CA TRP A 71 -1.26 -11.31 5.29
C TRP A 71 -0.31 -11.61 4.12
N TYR A 72 0.37 -10.61 3.58
CA TYR A 72 1.34 -10.84 2.50
C TYR A 72 2.52 -11.71 2.95
N ALA A 73 3.01 -11.51 4.17
CA ALA A 73 4.09 -12.31 4.75
C ALA A 73 3.67 -13.77 4.95
N LEU A 74 2.50 -14.01 5.58
CA LEU A 74 1.94 -15.34 5.84
C LEU A 74 1.56 -16.07 4.55
N LYS A 75 1.00 -15.36 3.57
CA LYS A 75 0.67 -15.94 2.26
C LYS A 75 1.92 -16.48 1.57
N ARG A 76 3.06 -15.78 1.68
CA ARG A 76 4.34 -16.25 1.15
C ARG A 76 4.88 -17.46 1.90
N ALA A 77 4.68 -17.51 3.22
CA ALA A 77 5.05 -18.65 4.06
C ALA A 77 4.08 -19.86 3.94
N LYS A 78 3.06 -19.78 3.07
CA LYS A 78 2.04 -20.84 2.88
C LYS A 78 1.35 -21.25 4.18
N THR A 79 1.26 -20.35 5.14
CA THR A 79 0.67 -20.59 6.46
C THR A 79 -0.83 -20.31 6.44
N SER A 80 -1.59 -21.02 7.30
CA SER A 80 -3.01 -20.76 7.47
C SER A 80 -3.30 -19.32 7.92
N LEU A 81 -4.19 -18.67 7.17
CA LEU A 81 -4.67 -17.30 7.36
C LEU A 81 -5.87 -17.21 8.32
N VAL A 82 -6.13 -18.28 9.10
CA VAL A 82 -7.16 -18.28 10.14
C VAL A 82 -7.03 -17.05 11.04
N ASP A 83 -8.17 -16.58 11.56
CA ASP A 83 -8.32 -15.26 12.15
C ASP A 83 -7.39 -15.04 13.34
N ARG A 84 -6.25 -14.41 13.06
CA ARG A 84 -5.28 -13.97 14.07
C ARG A 84 -5.54 -12.51 14.37
N ARG A 85 -5.67 -12.17 15.64
CA ARG A 85 -5.84 -10.77 16.04
C ARG A 85 -4.51 -10.06 15.86
N THR A 86 -4.55 -8.84 15.30
CA THR A 86 -3.32 -8.09 15.02
C THR A 86 -2.55 -7.82 16.32
N GLU A 87 -3.26 -7.50 17.38
CA GLU A 87 -2.76 -7.26 18.73
C GLU A 87 -2.02 -8.47 19.33
N GLU A 88 -2.46 -9.70 19.04
CA GLU A 88 -1.77 -10.93 19.49
C GLU A 88 -0.42 -11.13 18.80
N GLU A 89 -0.35 -10.82 17.50
CA GLU A 89 0.88 -10.98 16.72
C GLU A 89 1.91 -9.90 17.02
N ILE A 90 1.46 -8.65 17.28
CA ILE A 90 2.37 -7.56 17.65
C ILE A 90 2.76 -7.56 19.13
N GLY A 91 2.10 -8.36 19.97
CA GLY A 91 2.43 -8.48 21.40
C GLY A 91 2.08 -7.26 22.25
N CYS A 92 1.23 -6.35 21.75
CA CYS A 92 0.72 -5.19 22.49
C CYS A 92 -0.61 -4.71 21.88
N SER A 93 -1.28 -3.79 22.56
CA SER A 93 -2.43 -3.08 22.02
C SER A 93 -2.02 -2.09 20.92
N ILE A 94 -2.98 -1.71 20.07
CA ILE A 94 -2.74 -0.69 19.03
C ILE A 94 -2.37 0.66 19.64
N GLN A 95 -2.88 0.98 20.84
CA GLN A 95 -2.52 2.19 21.57
C GLN A 95 -1.06 2.16 22.02
N GLU A 96 -0.61 1.05 22.61
CA GLU A 96 0.79 0.88 23.03
C GLU A 96 1.75 0.91 21.83
N LEU A 97 1.38 0.28 20.71
CA LEU A 97 2.16 0.36 19.48
C LEU A 97 2.25 1.81 18.96
N ARG A 98 1.14 2.55 19.01
CA ARG A 98 1.11 3.95 18.59
C ARG A 98 2.10 4.77 19.43
N GLU A 99 2.05 4.65 20.74
CA GLU A 99 2.97 5.34 21.66
C GLU A 99 4.42 4.90 21.47
N HIS A 100 4.65 3.61 21.21
CA HIS A 100 5.98 3.09 20.89
C HIS A 100 6.55 3.73 19.62
N LEU A 101 5.75 3.81 18.55
CA LEU A 101 6.18 4.45 17.30
C LEU A 101 6.40 5.97 17.47
N GLU A 102 5.53 6.65 18.22
CA GLU A 102 5.69 8.09 18.51
C GLU A 102 7.01 8.38 19.24
N ARG A 103 7.42 7.51 20.18
CA ARG A 103 8.73 7.63 20.85
C ARG A 103 9.93 7.47 19.91
N LEU A 104 9.74 6.82 18.76
CA LEU A 104 10.78 6.58 17.76
C LEU A 104 10.75 7.60 16.61
N PHE A 105 9.85 8.58 16.63
CA PHE A 105 9.72 9.57 15.55
C PHE A 105 10.98 10.41 15.38
N LYS A 106 11.44 10.51 14.14
CA LYS A 106 12.48 11.46 13.71
C LYS A 106 11.86 12.85 13.52
N PRO A 107 12.67 13.93 13.52
CA PRO A 107 12.17 15.28 13.25
C PRO A 107 11.31 15.35 11.99
N GLY A 108 10.11 15.92 12.10
CA GLY A 108 9.15 16.04 10.99
C GLY A 108 8.17 14.87 10.83
N MET A 109 8.33 13.76 11.55
CA MET A 109 7.35 12.67 11.52
C MET A 109 6.12 13.01 12.37
N THR A 110 4.95 12.79 11.80
CA THR A 110 3.64 13.02 12.42
C THR A 110 2.63 12.00 11.89
N TRP A 111 1.55 11.72 12.60
CA TRP A 111 0.50 10.84 12.05
C TRP A 111 -0.16 11.40 10.78
N SER A 112 -0.09 12.72 10.55
CA SER A 112 -0.57 13.37 9.32
C SER A 112 0.26 13.03 8.07
N ASN A 113 1.57 12.83 8.20
CA ASN A 113 2.45 12.42 7.09
C ASN A 113 2.83 10.94 7.14
N TRP A 114 1.99 10.10 7.76
CA TRP A 114 2.10 8.66 7.65
C TRP A 114 1.45 8.15 6.35
N GLY A 115 2.25 7.56 5.45
CA GLY A 115 1.75 7.10 4.16
C GLY A 115 2.84 6.56 3.23
N ARG A 116 2.67 6.69 1.91
CA ARG A 116 3.56 6.09 0.90
C ARG A 116 4.13 7.10 -0.11
N LEU A 117 4.05 8.39 0.19
CA LEU A 117 4.63 9.46 -0.63
C LEU A 117 6.09 9.74 -0.23
N PRO A 118 6.88 10.42 -1.07
CA PRO A 118 8.30 10.69 -0.82
C PRO A 118 8.62 11.42 0.49
N ASP A 119 7.72 12.27 0.95
CA ASP A 119 7.80 13.08 2.17
C ASP A 119 7.08 12.45 3.37
N GLN A 120 6.71 11.17 3.25
CA GLN A 120 5.94 10.44 4.25
C GLN A 120 6.76 9.31 4.87
N TRP A 121 6.42 8.95 6.11
CA TRP A 121 7.00 7.79 6.78
C TRP A 121 6.07 6.57 6.69
N GLU A 122 6.65 5.38 6.85
CA GLU A 122 5.99 4.08 6.84
C GLU A 122 6.32 3.31 8.13
N ILE A 123 5.47 2.36 8.52
CA ILE A 123 5.82 1.37 9.55
C ILE A 123 6.69 0.30 8.89
N ASP A 124 7.93 0.21 9.31
CA ASP A 124 8.91 -0.76 8.84
C ASP A 124 9.27 -1.79 9.92
N HIS A 125 9.84 -2.93 9.51
CA HIS A 125 10.39 -3.93 10.41
C HIS A 125 11.89 -3.74 10.53
N ILE A 126 12.43 -3.55 11.74
CA ILE A 126 13.87 -3.41 12.02
C ILE A 126 14.61 -4.60 11.42
N ARG A 127 14.28 -5.81 11.86
CA ARG A 127 14.62 -7.08 11.19
C ARG A 127 13.54 -7.37 10.13
N PRO A 128 13.85 -7.30 8.82
CA PRO A 128 12.89 -7.51 7.74
C PRO A 128 12.27 -8.91 7.78
N CYS A 129 10.99 -9.02 7.43
CA CYS A 129 10.28 -10.31 7.38
C CYS A 129 10.97 -11.37 6.51
N ARG A 130 11.77 -10.96 5.52
CA ARG A 130 12.48 -11.86 4.59
C ARG A 130 13.72 -12.51 5.21
N SER A 131 14.20 -12.02 6.35
CA SER A 131 15.36 -12.56 7.07
C SER A 131 15.02 -13.66 8.07
N PHE A 132 13.73 -13.99 8.20
CA PHE A 132 13.26 -15.13 8.99
C PHE A 132 13.16 -16.35 8.06
N ASP A 133 13.55 -17.51 8.58
CA ASP A 133 13.61 -18.76 7.82
C ASP A 133 12.20 -19.28 7.50
N ASP A 134 11.31 -19.23 8.49
CA ASP A 134 9.92 -19.62 8.34
C ASP A 134 8.99 -18.76 9.21
N LEU A 135 8.04 -18.04 8.59
CA LEU A 135 6.99 -17.31 9.31
C LEU A 135 5.75 -18.18 9.60
N GLY A 136 5.77 -19.44 9.17
CA GLY A 136 4.87 -20.49 9.65
C GLY A 136 5.14 -20.86 11.10
N ASP A 137 6.42 -20.90 11.48
CA ASP A 137 6.88 -21.04 12.86
C ASP A 137 6.32 -19.90 13.74
N PRO A 138 5.51 -20.22 14.77
CA PRO A 138 4.95 -19.22 15.68
C PRO A 138 5.97 -18.35 16.40
N ASP A 139 7.17 -18.84 16.69
CA ASP A 139 8.14 -18.10 17.48
C ASP A 139 8.91 -17.09 16.62
N GLN A 140 9.35 -17.51 15.43
CA GLN A 140 9.92 -16.59 14.43
C GLN A 140 8.88 -15.56 13.97
N ARG A 141 7.63 -15.97 13.77
CA ARG A 141 6.55 -15.05 13.42
C ARG A 141 6.32 -14.00 14.49
N ARG A 142 6.21 -14.42 15.76
CA ARG A 142 6.04 -13.49 16.89
C ARG A 142 7.20 -12.52 16.95
N GLN A 143 8.44 -12.97 16.83
CA GLN A 143 9.61 -12.09 16.77
C GLN A 143 9.55 -11.10 15.59
N CYS A 144 9.12 -11.57 14.41
CA CYS A 144 9.00 -10.73 13.23
C CYS A 144 7.96 -9.62 13.40
N PHE A 145 6.78 -9.95 13.93
CA PHE A 145 5.65 -9.00 13.99
C PHE A 145 5.59 -8.22 15.30
N HIS A 146 6.36 -8.60 16.32
CA HIS A 146 6.38 -7.94 17.62
C HIS A 146 6.64 -6.44 17.49
N TYR A 147 5.98 -5.64 18.34
CA TYR A 147 6.06 -4.19 18.28
C TYR A 147 7.50 -3.66 18.42
N THR A 148 8.36 -4.34 19.18
CA THR A 148 9.77 -3.97 19.33
C THR A 148 10.60 -4.17 18.07
N ASN A 149 10.09 -4.93 17.09
CA ASN A 149 10.67 -5.06 15.76
C ASN A 149 10.08 -4.06 14.77
N LEU A 150 9.15 -3.18 15.19
CA LEU A 150 8.55 -2.17 14.32
C LEU A 150 9.16 -0.80 14.58
N GLN A 151 9.38 -0.04 13.51
CA GLN A 151 9.91 1.32 13.60
C GLN A 151 9.25 2.25 12.57
N PRO A 152 9.16 3.56 12.85
CA PRO A 152 8.86 4.55 11.83
C PRO A 152 10.10 4.76 10.95
N LEU A 153 9.92 4.70 9.64
CA LEU A 153 11.01 4.92 8.69
C LEU A 153 10.52 5.79 7.53
N TRP A 154 11.32 6.77 7.11
CA TRP A 154 10.96 7.58 5.94
C TRP A 154 10.83 6.68 4.70
N MET A 155 9.82 6.93 3.85
CA MET A 155 9.54 6.07 2.71
C MET A 155 10.77 5.87 1.81
N PRO A 156 11.55 6.90 1.44
CA PRO A 156 12.78 6.71 0.66
C PRO A 156 13.81 5.80 1.37
N GLU A 157 14.00 5.97 2.68
CA GLU A 157 14.91 5.15 3.49
C GLU A 157 14.46 3.68 3.50
N ASN A 158 13.16 3.44 3.70
CA ASN A 158 12.56 2.11 3.71
C ASN A 158 12.73 1.40 2.36
N ARG A 159 12.57 2.12 1.25
CA ARG A 159 12.77 1.55 -0.10
C ARG A 159 14.22 1.19 -0.35
N SER A 160 15.16 2.03 0.09
CA SER A 160 16.60 1.77 -0.02
C SER A 160 17.05 0.60 0.86
N LYS A 161 16.49 0.45 2.07
CA LYS A 161 16.80 -0.66 2.99
C LYS A 161 16.49 -2.04 2.40
N SER A 162 15.41 -2.15 1.63
CA SER A 162 15.00 -3.41 0.98
C SER A 162 14.88 -4.58 1.99
N TYR A 163 15.62 -5.68 1.80
CA TYR A 163 15.66 -6.84 2.69
C TYR A 163 16.99 -7.02 3.41
N LEU A 164 17.88 -6.02 3.36
CA LEU A 164 19.21 -6.10 3.97
C LEU A 164 19.07 -6.08 5.50
N TRP A 165 19.60 -7.12 6.13
CA TRP A 165 19.71 -7.24 7.59
C TRP A 165 21.05 -7.89 7.89
N ASP A 166 21.95 -7.10 8.48
CA ASP A 166 23.21 -7.61 9.04
C ASP A 166 23.00 -7.83 10.53
N ALA A 167 23.01 -9.10 10.96
CA ALA A 167 22.94 -9.47 12.36
C ALA A 167 24.11 -8.87 13.18
N ASP A 168 25.22 -8.58 12.51
CA ASP A 168 26.49 -8.15 13.13
C ASP A 168 26.58 -6.63 13.36
N ASN A 169 25.62 -5.84 12.85
CA ASN A 169 25.61 -4.37 12.95
C ASN A 169 24.41 -3.79 13.72
N SER A 170 23.56 -4.63 14.28
CA SER A 170 22.42 -4.19 15.11
C SER A 170 22.82 -4.11 16.58
N MET A 171 23.42 -2.99 16.99
CA MET A 171 23.50 -2.54 18.38
C MET A 171 22.52 -1.38 18.60
#